data_AF-A0A7W0F6M6-F1
#
_entry.id   AF-A0A7W0F6M6-F1
#
_cell.length_a   1.000
_cell.length_b   1.000
_cell.length_c   1.000
_cell.angle_alpha   90.00
_cell.angle_beta   90.00
_cell.angle_gamma   90.00
#
_symmetry.space_group_name_H-M   'P 1'
#
loop_
_entity.id
_entity.type
_entity.pdbx_description
1 polymer ?
#
loop_
_entity_poly.entity_id
_entity_poly.type
_entity_poly.pdbx_seq_one_letter_code
_entity_poly.pdbx_strand_id
1 'polypeptide(L)'
;MVHSSRFTVHGDTIGIILLNLGGPDSLQAVRPFLYNLFSDRKIIQLGPPFLQKPLAWLISTLRSKKTESYYSLIGGRSPILDITNAQAKALEKSLSKSGVGSQSTTHGESGVSEL
;
A
#
# COMPACT_ATOMS: atom_id res chain seq x y z
N MET A 1 -0.05 2.11 1.56
CA MET A 1 1.38 2.13 1.95
C MET A 1 2.03 3.32 1.28
N VAL A 2 2.85 4.08 2.01
CA VAL A 2 3.45 5.33 1.54
C VAL A 2 4.95 5.27 1.77
N HIS A 3 5.76 5.38 0.71
CA HIS A 3 7.21 5.61 0.85
C HIS A 3 7.51 7.07 0.55
N SER A 4 8.29 7.75 1.38
CA SER A 4 8.64 9.16 1.17
C SER A 4 10.16 9.33 1.22
N SER A 5 10.71 9.98 0.21
CA SER A 5 12.14 10.32 0.13
C SER A 5 12.29 11.81 -0.18
N ARG A 6 13.21 12.50 0.52
CA ARG A 6 13.56 13.89 0.23
C ARG A 6 14.85 13.94 -0.58
N PHE A 7 14.82 14.74 -1.61
CA PHE A 7 15.85 14.93 -2.62
C PHE A 7 16.14 16.43 -2.73
N THR A 8 17.36 16.87 -3.03
CA THR A 8 17.65 18.31 -3.22
C THR A 8 18.22 18.58 -4.61
N VAL A 9 17.57 19.45 -5.38
CA VAL A 9 17.97 19.86 -6.74
C VAL A 9 18.07 21.38 -6.79
N HIS A 10 19.23 21.95 -7.15
CA HIS A 10 19.42 23.40 -7.31
C HIS A 10 19.07 24.26 -6.07
N GLY A 11 19.17 23.71 -4.85
CA GLY A 11 18.81 24.41 -3.61
C GLY A 11 17.38 24.14 -3.13
N ASP A 12 16.54 23.52 -3.96
CA ASP A 12 15.16 23.16 -3.63
C ASP A 12 15.05 21.68 -3.25
N THR A 13 14.32 21.39 -2.17
CA THR A 13 14.04 20.01 -1.76
C THR A 13 12.83 19.43 -2.50
N ILE A 14 13.04 18.40 -3.33
CA ILE A 14 12.05 17.57 -3.99
C ILE A 14 11.65 16.41 -3.06
N GLY A 15 10.37 16.30 -2.70
CA GLY A 15 9.82 15.10 -2.06
C GLY A 15 9.27 14.13 -3.11
N ILE A 16 9.63 12.85 -3.03
CA ILE A 16 9.01 11.79 -3.85
C ILE A 16 8.22 10.86 -2.95
N ILE A 17 6.96 10.66 -3.29
CA ILE A 17 6.04 9.79 -2.57
C ILE A 17 5.61 8.63 -3.48
N LEU A 18 5.90 7.39 -3.06
CA LEU A 18 5.40 6.18 -3.73
C LEU A 18 4.12 5.72 -3.05
N LEU A 19 3.03 5.73 -3.81
CA LEU A 19 1.68 5.38 -3.34
C LEU A 19 1.24 4.03 -3.93
N ASN A 20 0.69 3.19 -3.07
CA ASN A 20 0.03 1.95 -3.49
C ASN A 20 -1.09 1.56 -2.51
N LEU A 21 -2.06 0.80 -3.02
CA LEU A 21 -3.13 0.16 -2.23
C LEU A 21 -2.55 -0.77 -1.16
N GLY A 22 -1.35 -1.32 -1.39
CA GLY A 22 -0.69 -2.27 -0.51
C GLY A 22 -1.16 -3.70 -0.77
N GLY A 23 -0.98 -4.57 0.22
CA GLY A 23 -1.42 -5.95 0.15
C GLY A 23 -1.19 -6.67 1.48
N PRO A 24 -1.79 -7.85 1.65
CA PRO A 24 -1.64 -8.62 2.88
C PRO A 24 -0.21 -9.13 3.03
N ASP A 25 0.36 -9.01 4.22
CA ASP A 25 1.70 -9.51 4.58
C ASP A 25 1.74 -11.00 4.94
N SER A 26 0.56 -11.61 5.05
CA SER A 26 0.32 -12.98 5.46
C SER A 26 -1.07 -13.43 5.00
N LEU A 27 -1.30 -14.74 4.98
CA LEU A 27 -2.63 -15.30 4.66
C LEU A 27 -3.70 -14.82 5.66
N GLN A 28 -3.33 -14.70 6.94
CA GLN A 28 -4.25 -14.23 7.99
C GLN A 28 -4.65 -12.75 7.79
N ALA A 29 -3.79 -11.95 7.17
CA ALA A 29 -4.07 -10.55 6.85
C ALA A 29 -4.95 -10.36 5.60
N VAL A 30 -5.25 -11.41 4.83
CA VAL A 30 -6.08 -11.30 3.60
C VAL A 30 -7.47 -10.78 3.90
N ARG A 31 -8.16 -11.33 4.92
CA ARG A 31 -9.51 -10.88 5.26
C ARG A 31 -9.53 -9.44 5.78
N PRO A 32 -8.66 -9.03 6.74
CA PRO A 32 -8.52 -7.62 7.13
C PRO A 32 -8.24 -6.68 5.95
N PHE A 33 -7.35 -7.07 5.03
CA PHE A 33 -7.05 -6.30 3.83
C PHE A 33 -8.28 -6.10 2.94
N LEU A 34 -9.00 -7.18 2.62
CA LEU A 34 -10.23 -7.10 1.83
C LEU A 34 -11.31 -6.26 2.52
N TYR A 35 -11.44 -6.38 3.85
CA TYR A 35 -12.39 -5.57 4.61
C TYR A 35 -12.10 -4.08 4.47
N ASN A 36 -10.83 -3.67 4.59
CA ASN A 36 -10.43 -2.27 4.42
C ASN A 36 -10.72 -1.78 2.99
N LEU A 37 -10.43 -2.61 1.98
CA LEU A 37 -10.69 -2.29 0.57
C LEU A 37 -12.19 -2.06 0.28
N PHE A 38 -13.05 -2.93 0.80
CA PHE A 38 -14.50 -2.82 0.59
C PHE A 38 -15.18 -1.82 1.54
N SER A 39 -14.56 -1.46 2.66
CA SER A 39 -15.14 -0.47 3.58
C SER A 39 -14.94 0.96 3.10
N ASP A 40 -13.95 1.20 2.24
CA ASP A 40 -13.68 2.50 1.66
C ASP A 40 -14.54 2.78 0.42
N ARG A 41 -15.42 3.79 0.53
CA ARG A 41 -16.26 4.25 -0.58
C ARG A 41 -15.53 5.00 -1.67
N LYS A 42 -14.38 5.60 -1.36
CA LYS A 42 -13.54 6.26 -2.37
C LYS A 42 -12.92 5.22 -3.31
N ILE A 43 -12.78 3.97 -2.85
CA ILE A 43 -12.28 2.84 -3.65
C ILE A 43 -13.44 2.08 -4.30
N ILE A 44 -14.40 1.59 -3.51
CA ILE A 44 -15.51 0.76 -4.01
C ILE A 44 -16.83 1.23 -3.41
N GLN A 45 -17.75 1.67 -4.25
CA GLN A 45 -19.08 2.11 -3.82
C GLN A 45 -20.03 0.91 -3.72
N LEU A 46 -20.39 0.51 -2.49
CA LEU A 46 -21.26 -0.65 -2.23
C LEU A 46 -22.62 -0.18 -1.69
N GLY A 47 -23.62 -0.08 -2.58
CA GLY A 47 -24.99 0.26 -2.20
C GLY A 47 -25.12 1.60 -1.45
N PRO A 48 -26.12 1.77 -0.57
CA PRO A 48 -26.28 2.97 0.27
C PRO A 48 -25.20 3.12 1.36
N PRO A 49 -24.79 4.35 1.73
CA PRO A 49 -23.72 4.61 2.71
C PRO A 49 -23.80 3.84 4.01
N PHE A 50 -24.99 3.70 4.57
CA PHE A 50 -25.23 2.99 5.83
C PHE A 50 -25.01 1.47 5.73
N LEU A 51 -25.07 0.89 4.53
CA LEU A 51 -24.82 -0.55 4.29
C LEU A 51 -23.38 -0.87 3.91
N GLN A 52 -22.52 0.13 3.71
CA GLN A 52 -21.14 -0.09 3.24
C GLN A 52 -20.37 -1.08 4.13
N LYS A 53 -20.29 -0.81 5.45
CA LYS A 53 -19.51 -1.62 6.39
C LYS A 53 -20.07 -3.04 6.58
N PRO A 54 -21.40 -3.24 6.74
CA PRO A 54 -21.99 -4.58 6.74
C PRO A 54 -21.69 -5.37 5.46
N LEU A 55 -21.82 -4.72 4.29
CA LEU A 55 -21.56 -5.39 3.02
C LEU A 55 -20.07 -5.69 2.83
N ALA A 56 -19.19 -4.79 3.26
CA ALA A 56 -17.75 -5.01 3.26
C ALA A 56 -17.35 -6.22 4.13
N TRP A 57 -17.94 -6.36 5.33
CA TRP A 57 -17.71 -7.51 6.21
C TRP A 57 -18.20 -8.82 5.58
N LEU A 58 -19.38 -8.80 4.95
CA LEU A 58 -19.93 -9.97 4.27
C LEU A 58 -19.04 -10.39 3.09
N ILE A 59 -18.73 -9.46 2.19
CA ILE A 59 -17.92 -9.72 1.00
C ILE A 59 -16.51 -10.18 1.39
N SER A 60 -15.88 -9.51 2.35
CA SER A 60 -14.53 -9.89 2.79
C SER A 60 -14.51 -11.30 3.38
N THR A 61 -15.53 -11.67 4.16
CA THR A 61 -15.66 -13.02 4.74
C THR A 61 -15.90 -14.09 3.67
N LEU A 62 -16.73 -13.80 2.67
CA LEU A 62 -17.01 -14.74 1.58
C LEU A 62 -15.81 -14.91 0.64
N ARG A 63 -15.09 -13.82 0.35
CA ARG A 63 -13.98 -13.82 -0.60
C ARG A 63 -12.63 -14.19 0.01
N SER A 64 -12.47 -14.16 1.34
CA SER A 64 -11.17 -14.40 1.97
C SER A 64 -10.60 -15.77 1.61
N LYS A 65 -11.35 -16.87 1.78
CA LYS A 65 -10.88 -18.23 1.48
C LYS A 65 -10.32 -18.40 0.06
N LYS A 66 -11.05 -17.87 -0.94
CA LYS A 66 -10.62 -17.92 -2.33
C LYS A 66 -9.38 -17.06 -2.55
N THR A 67 -9.34 -15.87 -1.97
CA THR A 67 -8.22 -14.93 -2.11
C THR A 67 -6.96 -15.43 -1.41
N GLU A 68 -7.09 -16.03 -0.23
CA GLU A 68 -6.03 -16.73 0.50
C GLU A 68 -5.42 -17.83 -0.37
N SER A 69 -6.22 -18.64 -1.05
CA SER A 69 -5.69 -19.68 -1.95
C SER A 69 -4.81 -19.10 -3.06
N TYR A 70 -5.14 -17.92 -3.60
CA TYR A 70 -4.29 -17.25 -4.59
C TYR A 70 -3.01 -16.71 -3.98
N TYR A 71 -3.07 -16.11 -2.78
CA TYR A 71 -1.86 -15.67 -2.08
C TYR A 71 -0.95 -16.84 -1.71
N SER A 72 -1.50 -18.01 -1.36
CA SER A 72 -0.72 -19.22 -1.10
C SER A 72 0.10 -19.66 -2.31
N LEU A 73 -0.43 -19.52 -3.53
CA LEU A 73 0.30 -19.86 -4.76
C LEU A 73 1.53 -18.98 -5.02
N ILE A 74 1.58 -17.79 -4.43
CA ILE A 74 2.70 -16.84 -4.60
C ILE A 74 3.57 -16.71 -3.34
N GLY A 75 3.48 -17.66 -2.40
CA GLY A 75 4.30 -17.68 -1.19
C GLY A 75 3.63 -17.10 0.06
N GLY A 76 2.31 -16.93 0.06
CA GLY A 76 1.50 -16.64 1.24
C GLY A 76 1.38 -15.16 1.63
N ARG A 77 1.94 -14.24 0.84
CA ARG A 77 1.93 -12.80 1.09
C ARG A 77 2.06 -11.98 -0.19
N SER A 78 1.73 -10.69 -0.11
CA SER A 78 1.92 -9.75 -1.21
C SER A 78 3.39 -9.33 -1.33
N PRO A 79 4.00 -9.41 -2.53
CA PRO A 79 5.38 -8.96 -2.75
C PRO A 79 5.50 -7.43 -2.86
N ILE A 80 4.39 -6.69 -2.79
CA ILE A 80 4.34 -5.28 -3.16
C ILE A 80 5.21 -4.37 -2.28
N LEU A 81 5.31 -4.69 -0.99
CA LEU A 81 6.17 -3.96 -0.05
C LEU A 81 7.64 -4.09 -0.44
N ASP A 82 8.09 -5.32 -0.70
CA ASP A 82 9.47 -5.62 -1.08
C ASP A 82 9.83 -4.94 -2.40
N ILE A 83 8.93 -5.01 -3.39
CA ILE A 83 9.12 -4.38 -4.71
C ILE A 83 9.18 -2.86 -4.57
N THR A 84 8.25 -2.25 -3.82
CA THR A 84 8.22 -0.78 -3.66
C THR A 84 9.47 -0.27 -2.93
N ASN A 85 9.96 -1.01 -1.94
CA ASN A 85 11.21 -0.69 -1.25
C ASN A 85 12.42 -0.81 -2.18
N ALA A 86 12.46 -1.83 -3.05
CA ALA A 86 13.51 -1.96 -4.05
C ALA A 86 13.48 -0.81 -5.08
N GLN A 87 12.27 -0.41 -5.52
CA GLN A 87 12.07 0.73 -6.41
C GLN A 87 12.52 2.03 -5.76
N ALA A 88 12.16 2.29 -4.49
CA ALA A 88 12.59 3.47 -3.76
C ALA A 88 14.12 3.58 -3.69
N LYS A 89 14.81 2.50 -3.33
CA LYS A 89 16.28 2.44 -3.29
C LYS A 89 16.91 2.67 -4.66
N ALA A 90 16.35 2.07 -5.71
CA ALA A 90 16.85 2.25 -7.07
C ALA A 90 16.68 3.70 -7.55
N LEU A 91 15.53 4.30 -7.23
CA LEU A 91 15.22 5.69 -7.55
C LEU A 91 16.15 6.65 -6.82
N GLU A 92 16.36 6.43 -5.52
CA GLU A 92 17.30 7.21 -4.71
C GLU A 92 18.72 7.18 -5.29
N LYS A 93 19.20 5.99 -5.65
CA LYS A 93 20.52 5.83 -6.29
C LYS A 93 20.60 6.53 -7.64
N SER A 94 19.53 6.49 -8.43
CA SER A 94 19.49 7.16 -9.74
C SER A 94 19.53 8.68 -9.59
N LEU A 95 18.75 9.23 -8.67
CA LEU A 95 18.70 10.66 -8.42
C LEU A 95 20.02 11.19 -7.84
N SER A 96 20.63 10.44 -6.92
CA SER A 96 21.94 10.78 -6.36
C SER A 96 23.03 10.92 -7.42
N LYS A 97 23.02 10.04 -8.44
CA LYS A 97 23.94 10.11 -9.58
C LYS A 97 23.71 11.33 -10.47
N SER A 98 22.48 11.84 -10.53
CA SER A 98 22.11 13.04 -11.29
C SER A 98 22.41 14.35 -10.54
N GLY A 99 23.14 14.30 -9.42
CA GLY A 99 23.52 15.48 -8.62
C GLY A 99 22.48 15.87 -7.56
N VAL A 100 21.56 14.97 -7.23
CA VAL A 100 20.46 15.21 -6.29
C VAL A 100 20.76 14.57 -4.95
N GLY A 101 21.11 15.34 -3.91
CA GLY A 101 21.37 14.79 -2.57
C GLY A 101 20.12 14.12 -1.99
N SER A 102 20.24 12.92 -1.41
CA SER A 102 19.11 12.11 -0.93
C SER A 102 19.16 11.84 0.57
N GLN A 103 18.01 11.92 1.25
CA GLN A 103 17.76 11.29 2.54
C GLN A 103 16.40 10.57 2.52
N SER A 104 16.41 9.27 2.82
CA SER A 104 15.22 8.41 2.82
C SER A 104 14.77 8.08 4.25
N THR A 105 13.46 8.17 4.51
CA THR A 105 12.83 7.72 5.75
C THR A 105 11.64 6.82 5.43
N THR A 106 11.69 5.56 5.84
CA THR A 106 10.56 4.64 5.71
C THR A 106 9.58 4.89 6.86
N HIS A 107 8.35 5.31 6.58
CA HIS A 107 7.25 5.30 7.55
C HIS A 107 6.22 4.26 7.12
N GLY A 108 6.35 3.07 7.69
CA GLY A 108 5.45 1.94 7.46
C GLY A 108 4.46 1.81 8.60
N GLU A 109 3.45 2.69 8.65
CA GLU A 109 2.24 2.44 9.43
C GLU A 109 1.02 2.52 8.51
N SER A 110 0.04 1.65 8.78
CA SER A 110 -1.26 1.59 8.14
C SER A 110 -2.12 2.80 8.54
N GLY A 111 -1.71 4.00 8.14
CA GLY A 111 -2.44 5.24 8.36
C GLY A 111 -2.92 5.82 7.04
N VAL A 112 -4.09 5.39 6.56
CA VAL A 112 -4.90 6.19 5.62
C VAL A 112 -6.04 6.86 6.40
N SER A 113 -5.81 7.18 7.68
CA SER A 113 -6.81 7.80 8.55
C SER A 113 -6.57 9.28 8.84
N GLU A 114 -5.57 9.92 8.22
CA GLU A 114 -5.28 11.36 8.41
C GLU A 114 -5.03 12.10 7.08
N LEU A 115 -5.96 11.95 6.14
CA LEU A 115 -6.25 12.94 5.09
C LEU A 115 -7.75 13.19 5.05
#